data_AF-A0A8T6SHJ2-F1
#
_entry.id   AF-A0A8T6SHJ2-F1
#
_cell.length_a   1.000
_cell.length_b   1.000
_cell.length_c   1.000
_cell.angle_alpha   90.00
_cell.angle_beta   90.00
_cell.angle_gamma   90.00
#
_symmetry.space_group_name_H-M   'P 1'
#
loop_
_entity.id
_entity.type
_entity.pdbx_description
1 polymer ?
#
loop_
_entity_poly.entity_id
_entity_poly.type
_entity_poly.pdbx_seq_one_letter_code
_entity_poly.pdbx_strand_id
1 'polypeptide(L)'
;MTTKHESWIKWSSIRKYELILLPLVLIAIAPVLASHFSSELYSFFVFIVVFVIYAIREYDSRLLIGAAILLLTVSAIELAWGSESYANLLSIWSYYFLLSGVLTSLVEYIRYPEEAEEE
;
A
#
# COMPACT_ATOMS: atom_id res chain seq x y z
N MET A 1 39.81 -1.67 16.95
CA MET A 1 38.73 -2.56 17.46
C MET A 1 37.39 -1.82 17.47
N THR A 2 37.03 -1.15 16.36
CA THR A 2 35.88 -0.22 16.27
C THR A 2 35.02 -0.44 15.00
N THR A 3 35.59 -1.04 13.95
CA THR A 3 34.94 -1.20 12.63
C THR A 3 33.78 -2.20 12.61
N LYS A 4 33.78 -3.20 13.49
CA LYS A 4 32.73 -4.22 13.52
C LYS A 4 31.44 -3.66 14.12
N HIS A 5 31.51 -2.77 15.11
CA HIS A 5 30.33 -2.26 15.81
C HIS A 5 29.52 -1.28 14.95
N GLU A 6 30.19 -0.47 14.12
CA GLU A 6 29.54 0.43 13.16
C GLU A 6 28.84 -0.32 12.02
N SER A 7 29.40 -1.47 11.57
CA SER A 7 28.75 -2.27 10.54
C SER A 7 27.46 -2.90 11.04
N TRP A 8 27.43 -3.48 12.26
CA TRP A 8 26.20 -4.05 12.84
C TRP A 8 25.08 -3.01 13.01
N ILE A 9 25.42 -1.80 13.44
CA ILE A 9 24.46 -0.69 13.56
C ILE A 9 23.91 -0.32 12.18
N LYS A 10 24.78 -0.18 11.18
CA LYS A 10 24.40 0.15 9.79
C LYS A 10 23.47 -0.92 9.19
N TRP A 11 23.76 -2.20 9.40
CA TRP A 11 22.93 -3.34 8.93
C TRP A 11 21.57 -3.44 9.62
N SER A 12 21.48 -3.07 10.91
CA SER A 12 20.18 -3.01 11.62
C SER A 12 19.32 -1.83 11.15
N SER A 13 19.96 -0.69 10.86
CA SER A 13 19.30 0.52 10.41
C SER A 13 18.77 0.36 8.99
N ILE A 14 19.58 -0.20 8.08
CA ILE A 14 19.17 -0.47 6.67
C ILE A 14 17.92 -1.36 6.61
N ARG A 15 17.86 -2.46 7.39
CA ARG A 15 16.67 -3.33 7.42
C ARG A 15 15.41 -2.61 7.94
N LYS A 16 15.56 -1.72 8.93
CA LYS A 16 14.43 -0.91 9.42
C LYS A 16 13.89 0.05 8.36
N TYR A 17 14.78 0.72 7.63
CA TYR A 17 14.35 1.59 6.53
C TYR A 17 13.72 0.79 5.38
N GLU A 18 14.28 -0.35 5.01
CA GLU A 18 13.67 -1.21 3.98
C GLU A 18 12.26 -1.66 4.35
N LEU A 19 12.01 -2.02 5.62
CA LEU A 19 10.67 -2.42 6.07
C LEU A 19 9.63 -1.30 5.96
N ILE A 20 10.02 -0.04 6.14
CA ILE A 20 9.10 1.11 6.12
C ILE A 20 9.00 1.72 4.72
N LEU A 21 10.12 1.84 4.00
CA LEU A 21 10.17 2.52 2.71
C LEU A 21 9.55 1.68 1.59
N LEU A 22 9.74 0.35 1.60
CA LEU A 22 9.21 -0.54 0.57
C LEU A 22 7.68 -0.51 0.45
N PRO A 23 6.87 -0.63 1.53
CA PRO A 23 5.41 -0.56 1.41
C PRO A 23 4.95 0.80 0.87
N LEU A 24 5.58 1.90 1.28
CA LEU A 24 5.33 3.25 0.79
C LEU A 24 5.66 3.40 -0.71
N VAL A 25 6.80 2.87 -1.15
CA VAL A 25 7.19 2.86 -2.55
C VAL A 25 6.20 2.05 -3.39
N LEU A 26 5.72 0.91 -2.89
CA LEU A 26 4.70 0.11 -3.56
C LEU A 26 3.39 0.88 -3.74
N ILE A 27 2.94 1.59 -2.70
CA ILE A 27 1.74 2.45 -2.76
C ILE A 27 1.92 3.56 -3.81
N ALA A 28 3.10 4.19 -3.88
CA ALA A 28 3.35 5.26 -4.85
C ALA A 28 3.48 4.74 -6.29
N ILE A 29 4.11 3.58 -6.49
CA ILE A 29 4.38 3.02 -7.82
C ILE A 29 3.13 2.38 -8.44
N ALA A 30 2.25 1.77 -7.65
CA ALA A 30 1.11 1.02 -8.19
C ALA A 30 0.17 1.88 -9.07
N PRO A 31 -0.24 3.10 -8.68
CA PRO A 31 -1.03 3.99 -9.52
C PRO A 31 -0.29 4.40 -10.80
N VAL A 32 1.02 4.63 -10.70
CA VAL A 32 1.86 5.01 -11.85
C VAL A 32 1.88 3.87 -12.87
N LEU A 33 2.10 2.63 -12.42
CA LEU A 33 2.04 1.46 -13.30
C LEU A 33 0.64 1.23 -13.87
N ALA A 34 -0.40 1.39 -13.05
CA ALA A 34 -1.79 1.26 -13.48
C ALA A 34 -2.15 2.31 -14.56
N SER A 35 -1.62 3.53 -14.44
CA SER A 35 -1.85 4.60 -15.42
C SER A 35 -1.12 4.40 -16.74
N HIS A 36 -0.05 3.60 -16.77
CA HIS A 36 0.74 3.38 -17.99
C HIS A 36 0.00 2.53 -19.03
N PHE A 37 -0.91 1.66 -18.58
CA PHE A 37 -1.73 0.82 -19.45
C PHE A 37 -3.20 1.13 -19.20
N SER A 38 -3.87 1.75 -20.18
CA SER A 38 -5.28 2.14 -20.11
C SER A 38 -6.28 0.96 -20.05
N SER A 39 -5.81 -0.27 -19.83
CA SER A 39 -6.69 -1.44 -19.71
C SER A 39 -7.06 -1.70 -18.25
N GLU A 40 -8.36 -1.79 -17.99
CA GLU A 40 -8.91 -2.05 -16.65
C GLU A 40 -8.38 -3.37 -16.06
N LEU A 41 -8.24 -4.40 -16.89
CA LEU A 41 -7.67 -5.69 -16.51
C LEU A 41 -6.22 -5.56 -16.03
N TYR A 42 -5.41 -4.72 -16.68
CA TYR A 42 -4.02 -4.54 -16.25
C TYR A 42 -3.95 -3.85 -14.89
N SER A 43 -4.75 -2.81 -14.68
CA SER A 43 -4.88 -2.15 -13.37
C SER A 43 -5.26 -3.15 -12.29
N PHE A 44 -6.24 -4.03 -12.55
CA PHE A 44 -6.63 -5.10 -11.63
C PHE A 44 -5.46 -6.03 -11.26
N PHE A 45 -4.67 -6.49 -12.26
CA PHE A 45 -3.51 -7.32 -12.00
C PHE A 45 -2.41 -6.61 -11.18
N VAL A 46 -2.16 -5.33 -11.43
CA VAL A 46 -1.20 -4.54 -10.64
C VAL A 46 -1.59 -4.55 -9.17
N PHE A 47 -2.85 -4.28 -8.86
CA PHE A 47 -3.32 -4.25 -7.47
C PHE A 47 -3.38 -5.64 -6.83
N ILE A 48 -3.67 -6.70 -7.58
CA ILE A 48 -3.50 -8.09 -7.08
C ILE A 48 -2.06 -8.34 -6.67
N VAL A 49 -1.08 -7.94 -7.48
CA VAL A 49 0.34 -8.13 -7.16
C VAL A 49 0.70 -7.34 -5.90
N VAL A 50 0.22 -6.11 -5.74
CA VAL A 50 0.41 -5.32 -4.51
C VAL A 50 -0.16 -6.06 -3.31
N PHE A 51 -1.41 -6.52 -3.39
CA PHE A 51 -2.06 -7.30 -2.33
C PHE A 51 -1.25 -8.54 -1.94
N VAL A 52 -0.83 -9.34 -2.92
CA VAL A 52 -0.04 -10.57 -2.68
C VAL A 52 1.29 -10.24 -2.01
N ILE A 53 1.98 -9.17 -2.44
CA ILE A 53 3.23 -8.74 -1.80
C ILE A 53 2.99 -8.34 -0.35
N TYR A 54 1.95 -7.54 -0.09
CA TYR A 54 1.59 -7.13 1.28
C TYR A 54 1.23 -8.33 2.17
N ALA A 55 0.45 -9.28 1.67
CA ALA A 55 0.03 -10.47 2.41
C ALA A 55 1.19 -11.44 2.70
N ILE A 56 2.17 -11.57 1.79
CA ILE A 56 3.35 -12.43 2.01
C ILE A 56 4.36 -11.75 2.92
N ARG A 57 4.56 -10.45 2.77
CA ARG A 57 5.57 -9.68 3.54
C ARG A 57 5.07 -9.21 4.90
N GLU A 58 3.82 -9.48 5.26
CA GLU A 58 3.20 -9.05 6.52
C GLU A 58 3.35 -7.52 6.71
N TYR A 59 3.20 -6.77 5.62
CA TYR A 59 3.22 -5.31 5.71
C TYR A 59 1.94 -4.82 6.36
N ASP A 60 2.06 -3.77 7.17
CA ASP A 60 0.94 -3.14 7.87
C ASP A 60 -0.17 -2.76 6.89
N SER A 61 -1.31 -3.42 7.04
CA SER A 61 -2.49 -3.27 6.21
C SER A 61 -3.11 -1.87 6.31
N ARG A 62 -2.89 -1.17 7.43
CA ARG A 62 -3.36 0.20 7.67
C ARG A 62 -2.79 1.21 6.68
N LEU A 63 -1.60 0.95 6.12
CA LEU A 63 -0.99 1.81 5.10
C LEU A 63 -1.80 1.81 3.79
N LEU A 64 -2.32 0.65 3.36
CA LEU A 64 -3.17 0.55 2.17
C LEU A 64 -4.51 1.27 2.38
N ILE A 65 -5.12 1.08 3.55
CA ILE A 65 -6.37 1.75 3.93
C ILE A 65 -6.16 3.28 3.99
N GLY A 66 -5.08 3.73 4.62
CA GLY A 66 -4.70 5.14 4.66
C GLY A 66 -4.50 5.74 3.27
N ALA A 67 -3.82 5.03 2.38
CA ALA A 67 -3.67 5.45 0.98
C ALA A 67 -5.01 5.55 0.26
N ALA A 68 -5.92 4.59 0.48
CA ALA A 68 -7.27 4.62 -0.09
C ALA A 68 -8.05 5.86 0.33
N ILE A 69 -8.04 6.20 1.63
CA ILE A 69 -8.71 7.38 2.18
C ILE A 69 -8.11 8.67 1.60
N LEU A 70 -6.78 8.75 1.51
CA LEU A 70 -6.11 9.90 0.91
C LEU A 70 -6.49 10.06 -0.56
N LEU A 71 -6.46 9.00 -1.37
CA LEU A 71 -6.88 9.07 -2.77
C LEU A 71 -8.35 9.44 -2.93
N LEU A 72 -9.23 8.93 -2.06
CA LEU A 72 -10.65 9.29 -2.08
C LEU A 72 -10.85 10.78 -1.77
N THR A 73 -10.08 11.31 -0.82
CA THR A 73 -10.10 12.73 -0.47
C THR A 73 -9.63 13.58 -1.65
N VAL A 74 -8.54 13.20 -2.31
CA VAL A 74 -8.06 13.89 -3.51
C VAL A 74 -9.07 13.78 -4.66
N SER A 75 -9.70 12.62 -4.85
CA SER A 75 -10.77 12.42 -5.83
C SER A 75 -11.93 13.40 -5.60
N ALA A 76 -12.37 13.59 -4.35
CA ALA A 76 -13.41 14.55 -4.02
C ALA A 76 -12.99 16.00 -4.31
N ILE A 77 -11.73 16.36 -4.04
CA ILE A 77 -11.19 17.70 -4.37
C ILE A 77 -11.18 17.92 -5.88
N GLU A 78 -10.69 16.95 -6.66
CA GLU A 78 -10.64 17.00 -8.12
C GLU A 78 -12.05 17.11 -8.74
N LEU A 79 -13.03 16.40 -8.16
CA LEU A 79 -14.41 16.51 -8.58
C LEU A 79 -14.97 17.91 -8.31
N ALA A 80 -14.65 18.50 -7.15
CA ALA A 80 -15.05 19.86 -6.80
C ALA A 80 -14.42 20.93 -7.70
N TRP A 81 -13.24 20.66 -8.26
CA TRP A 81 -12.59 21.51 -9.26
C TRP A 81 -13.06 21.27 -10.71
N GLY A 82 -13.97 20.33 -10.93
CA GLY A 82 -14.56 20.05 -12.25
C GLY A 82 -13.77 19.06 -13.11
N SER A 83 -12.78 18.38 -12.54
CA SER A 83 -11.98 17.36 -13.23
C SER A 83 -12.63 15.97 -13.07
N GLU A 84 -13.79 15.74 -13.71
CA GLU A 84 -14.56 14.49 -13.55
C GLU A 84 -13.76 13.24 -13.94
N SER A 85 -13.01 13.31 -15.05
CA SER A 85 -12.22 12.18 -15.54
C SER A 85 -11.13 11.75 -14.55
N TYR A 86 -10.42 12.73 -13.99
CA TYR A 86 -9.34 12.45 -13.04
C TYR A 86 -9.90 12.03 -11.67
N ALA A 87 -10.99 12.66 -11.22
CA ALA A 87 -11.70 12.25 -10.02
C ALA A 87 -12.16 10.79 -10.11
N ASN A 88 -12.72 10.38 -11.25
CA ASN A 88 -13.15 9.01 -11.47
C ASN A 88 -11.97 8.03 -11.41
N LEU A 89 -10.86 8.35 -12.09
CA LEU A 89 -9.63 7.55 -12.07
C LEU A 89 -9.09 7.36 -10.64
N LEU A 90 -9.00 8.44 -9.87
CA LEU A 90 -8.55 8.39 -8.48
C LEU A 90 -9.50 7.56 -7.59
N SER A 91 -10.81 7.63 -7.84
CA SER A 91 -11.78 6.83 -7.09
C SER A 91 -11.59 5.33 -7.36
N ILE A 92 -11.31 4.94 -8.61
CA ILE A 92 -11.04 3.55 -8.99
C ILE A 92 -9.80 3.02 -8.26
N TRP A 93 -8.70 3.79 -8.25
CA TRP A 93 -7.49 3.42 -7.53
C TRP A 93 -7.72 3.35 -6.01
N SER A 94 -8.51 4.27 -5.45
CA SER A 94 -8.91 4.22 -4.05
C SER A 94 -9.64 2.92 -3.72
N TYR A 95 -10.59 2.49 -4.55
CA TYR A 95 -11.29 1.22 -4.34
C TYR A 95 -10.36 0.01 -4.36
N TYR A 96 -9.37 -0.03 -5.25
CA TYR A 96 -8.40 -1.12 -5.27
C TYR A 96 -7.49 -1.15 -4.04
N PHE A 97 -7.05 0.02 -3.56
CA PHE A 97 -6.30 0.10 -2.31
C PHE A 97 -7.14 -0.30 -1.10
N LEU A 98 -8.40 0.13 -1.04
CA LEU A 98 -9.31 -0.21 0.05
C LEU A 98 -9.56 -1.72 0.10
N LEU A 99 -9.88 -2.32 -1.06
CA LEU A 99 -10.09 -3.76 -1.16
C LEU A 99 -8.83 -4.53 -0.74
N SER A 100 -7.66 -4.14 -1.26
CA SER A 100 -6.38 -4.77 -0.91
C SER A 100 -6.10 -4.65 0.59
N GLY A 101 -6.32 -3.46 1.17
CA GLY A 101 -6.13 -3.21 2.60
C GLY A 101 -7.02 -4.09 3.47
N VAL A 102 -8.33 -4.14 3.19
CA VAL A 102 -9.28 -4.99 3.90
C VAL A 102 -8.93 -6.48 3.78
N LEU A 103 -8.55 -6.94 2.59
CA LEU A 103 -8.14 -8.32 2.39
C LEU A 103 -6.85 -8.66 3.14
N THR A 104 -5.87 -7.76 3.18
CA THR A 104 -4.64 -7.97 3.95
C THR A 104 -4.94 -7.99 5.45
N SER A 105 -5.78 -7.08 5.97
CA SER A 105 -6.22 -7.12 7.37
C SER A 105 -6.97 -8.42 7.71
N LEU A 106 -7.76 -8.96 6.77
CA LEU A 106 -8.42 -10.25 6.96
C LEU A 106 -7.42 -11.40 7.02
N VAL A 107 -6.40 -11.40 6.14
CA VAL A 107 -5.32 -12.39 6.17
C VAL A 107 -4.56 -12.33 7.49
N GLU A 108 -4.29 -11.12 7.98
CA GLU A 108 -3.64 -10.85 9.27
C GLU A 108 -4.48 -11.41 10.43
N TYR A 109 -5.78 -11.10 10.47
CA TYR A 109 -6.71 -11.64 11.48
C TYR A 109 -6.76 -13.18 11.49
N ILE A 110 -6.77 -13.81 10.31
CA ILE A 110 -6.78 -15.28 10.21
C ILE A 110 -5.44 -15.88 10.67
N ARG A 111 -4.32 -15.17 10.45
CA ARG A 111 -2.98 -15.64 10.82
C ARG A 111 -2.70 -15.48 12.31
N TYR A 112 -3.19 -14.40 12.92
CA TYR A 112 -2.93 -14.04 14.32
C TYR A 112 -4.24 -13.75 15.08
N PRO A 113 -5.04 -14.79 15.39
CA PRO A 113 -6.34 -14.58 16.05
C PRO A 113 -6.21 -14.11 17.51
N GLU A 114 -5.12 -14.44 18.21
CA GLU A 114 -4.91 -14.09 19.63
C GLU A 114 -4.53 -12.61 19.83
N GLU A 115 -3.82 -12.00 18.88
CA GLU A 115 -3.44 -10.58 18.94
C GLU A 115 -4.64 -9.64 18.69
N ALA A 116 -5.69 -10.15 18.03
CA ALA A 116 -6.91 -9.40 17.73
C ALA A 116 -7.89 -9.29 18.91
N GLU A 117 -7.74 -10.11 19.96
CA GLU A 117 -8.56 -10.01 21.18
C GLU A 117 -8.01 -8.98 22.18
N GLU A 118 -6.75 -8.54 22.01
CA GLU A 118 -6.08 -7.58 22.89
C GLU A 118 -6.10 -6.12 22.40
N GLU A 119 -6.41 -5.87 21.11
CA GLU A 119 -6.67 -4.52 20.54
C GLU A 119 -8.14 -4.08 20.67
#